data_AF-A0A1Z8WRU4-F1
#
_entry.id   AF-A0A1Z8WRU4-F1
#
_cell.length_a   1.000
_cell.length_b   1.000
_cell.length_c   1.000
_cell.angle_alpha   90.00
_cell.angle_beta   90.00
_cell.angle_gamma   90.00
#
_symmetry.space_group_name_H-M   'P 1'
#
loop_
_entity.id
_entity.type
_entity.pdbx_description
1 polymer ?
#
loop_
_entity_poly.entity_id
_entity_poly.type
_entity_poly.pdbx_seq_one_letter_code
_entity_poly.pdbx_strand_id
1 'polypeptide(L)'
;MTNSKYPFGTKSEATAICRCGQVEITLATETPVLAGFCHCEDCRRAHAAPIYHYVYGSSANICAKTGQFRKGSFELMIMRGFDQLIDAKRDPKEAMFSSFNKNPVVGGIGRLFCKDCGVMMLNAFFMRANTGINPTSKVIEMYGLFTGTFTEKMSSFIESWQPQFHIWCSQATLPLSIFDDGIDKWATWPGGKKWIG
;
A
#
# COMPACT_ATOMS: atom_id res chain seq x y z
N MET A 1 6.90 -11.70 18.98
CA MET A 1 7.22 -12.42 17.74
C MET A 1 5.90 -12.90 17.18
N THR A 2 5.50 -12.44 16.00
CA THR A 2 4.27 -12.85 15.33
C THR A 2 4.46 -14.29 14.86
N ASN A 3 3.50 -15.18 15.09
CA ASN A 3 3.47 -16.55 14.55
C ASN A 3 3.10 -16.51 13.05
N SER A 4 3.72 -15.61 12.28
CA SER A 4 3.49 -15.49 10.86
C SER A 4 3.90 -16.79 10.18
N LYS A 5 2.97 -17.40 9.45
CA LYS A 5 3.26 -18.64 8.68
C LYS A 5 3.89 -18.36 7.31
N TYR A 6 4.17 -17.09 7.00
CA TYR A 6 4.70 -16.70 5.69
C TYR A 6 6.21 -16.90 5.62
N PRO A 7 6.74 -17.66 4.63
CA PRO A 7 8.18 -17.84 4.47
C PRO A 7 8.85 -16.52 4.08
N PHE A 8 10.10 -16.34 4.50
CA PHE A 8 10.90 -15.14 4.23
C PHE A 8 12.33 -15.50 3.81
N GLY A 9 13.01 -14.52 3.20
CA GLY A 9 14.39 -14.58 2.77
C GLY A 9 15.20 -13.40 3.31
N THR A 10 16.13 -12.90 2.51
CA THR A 10 17.11 -11.89 2.94
C THR A 10 17.06 -10.59 2.13
N LYS A 11 16.26 -10.52 1.06
CA LYS A 11 16.19 -9.31 0.22
C LYS A 11 15.40 -8.20 0.92
N SER A 12 15.97 -6.99 0.93
CA SER A 12 15.32 -5.75 1.40
C SER A 12 15.02 -4.78 0.25
N GLU A 13 15.10 -5.26 -0.99
CA GLU A 13 14.80 -4.51 -2.20
C GLU A 13 13.95 -5.34 -3.16
N ALA A 14 13.05 -4.70 -3.89
CA ALA A 14 12.21 -5.31 -4.92
C ALA A 14 12.03 -4.40 -6.14
N THR A 15 11.79 -5.03 -7.29
CA THR A 15 11.36 -4.34 -8.52
C THR A 15 9.91 -4.66 -8.82
N ALA A 16 9.10 -3.63 -9.02
CA ALA A 16 7.71 -3.68 -9.44
C ALA A 16 7.56 -3.25 -10.90
N ILE A 17 6.92 -4.06 -11.73
CA ILE A 17 6.74 -3.77 -13.16
C ILE A 17 5.26 -3.92 -13.53
N CYS A 18 4.74 -2.98 -14.33
CA CYS A 18 3.38 -3.11 -14.87
C CYS A 18 3.30 -4.18 -15.96
N ARG A 19 2.09 -4.63 -16.30
CA ARG A 19 1.90 -5.71 -17.30
C ARG A 19 2.51 -5.41 -18.67
N CYS A 20 2.52 -4.15 -19.12
CA CYS A 20 3.12 -3.77 -20.40
C CYS A 20 4.61 -3.37 -20.32
N GLY A 21 5.22 -3.41 -19.13
CA GLY A 21 6.62 -3.04 -18.93
C GLY A 21 6.93 -1.54 -18.97
N GLN A 22 5.96 -0.68 -19.27
CA GLN A 22 6.19 0.76 -19.43
C GLN A 22 6.48 1.48 -18.10
N VAL A 23 6.01 0.94 -16.97
CA VAL A 23 6.29 1.46 -15.62
C VAL A 23 7.14 0.46 -14.87
N GLU A 24 8.21 0.96 -14.26
CA GLU A 24 9.13 0.22 -13.40
C GLU A 24 9.42 1.05 -12.14
N ILE A 25 9.22 0.45 -10.97
CA ILE A 25 9.39 1.10 -9.67
C ILE A 25 10.22 0.17 -8.78
N THR A 26 11.24 0.69 -8.12
CA THR A 26 11.97 -0.04 -7.08
C THR A 26 11.54 0.42 -5.70
N LEU A 27 11.60 -0.49 -4.72
CA LEU A 27 11.48 -0.19 -3.31
C LEU A 27 12.67 -0.84 -2.60
N ALA A 28 13.44 -0.08 -1.84
CA ALA A 28 14.55 -0.57 -1.02
C ALA A 28 14.41 -0.03 0.41
N THR A 29 14.12 -0.92 1.37
CA THR A 29 13.99 -0.59 2.80
C THR A 29 14.04 -1.84 3.66
N GLU A 30 14.72 -1.78 4.81
CA GLU A 30 14.69 -2.85 5.82
C GLU A 30 13.51 -2.71 6.79
N THR A 31 12.95 -1.50 6.88
CA THR A 31 11.94 -1.09 7.84
C THR A 31 10.71 -0.53 7.11
N PRO A 32 9.94 -1.38 6.40
CA PRO A 32 8.73 -0.91 5.73
C PRO A 32 7.77 -0.29 6.74
N VAL A 33 7.11 0.79 6.33
CA VAL A 33 6.12 1.49 7.14
C VAL A 33 4.94 0.57 7.46
N LEU A 34 4.49 -0.20 6.47
CA LEU A 34 3.47 -1.24 6.62
C LEU A 34 3.70 -2.37 5.61
N ALA A 35 3.48 -3.61 6.01
CA ALA A 35 3.36 -4.77 5.13
C ALA A 35 2.18 -5.62 5.58
N GLY A 36 1.21 -5.87 4.71
CA GLY A 36 -0.04 -6.52 5.14
C GLY A 36 -1.08 -6.67 4.04
N PHE A 37 -2.23 -7.18 4.46
CA PHE A 37 -3.39 -7.38 3.59
C PHE A 37 -4.48 -6.34 3.85
N CYS A 38 -5.05 -5.78 2.78
CA CYS A 38 -6.22 -4.92 2.84
C CYS A 38 -7.47 -5.62 2.30
N HIS A 39 -8.58 -5.47 3.01
CA HIS A 39 -9.91 -5.97 2.62
C HIS A 39 -10.91 -4.87 2.24
N CYS A 40 -10.51 -3.59 2.28
CA CYS A 40 -11.44 -2.49 2.03
C CYS A 40 -12.01 -2.52 0.61
N GLU A 41 -13.24 -2.08 0.46
CA GLU A 41 -13.96 -2.00 -0.82
C GLU A 41 -13.13 -1.32 -1.91
N ASP A 42 -12.46 -0.22 -1.56
CA ASP A 42 -11.56 0.54 -2.42
C ASP A 42 -10.47 -0.31 -3.06
N CYS A 43 -9.71 -1.03 -2.23
CA CYS A 43 -8.60 -1.88 -2.68
C CYS A 43 -9.15 -3.07 -3.47
N ARG A 44 -10.29 -3.63 -3.03
CA ARG A 44 -10.92 -4.74 -3.76
C ARG A 44 -11.34 -4.32 -5.17
N ARG A 45 -11.97 -3.16 -5.31
CA ARG A 45 -12.41 -2.61 -6.61
C ARG A 45 -11.23 -2.18 -7.47
N ALA A 46 -10.20 -1.56 -6.89
CA ALA A 46 -9.00 -1.14 -7.62
C ALA A 46 -8.21 -2.33 -8.20
N HIS A 47 -8.16 -3.47 -7.49
CA HIS A 47 -7.39 -4.63 -7.90
C HIS A 47 -8.23 -5.79 -8.45
N ALA A 48 -9.56 -5.64 -8.49
CA ALA A 48 -10.51 -6.71 -8.81
C ALA A 48 -10.24 -8.01 -8.02
N ALA A 49 -9.89 -7.89 -6.74
CA ALA A 49 -9.50 -9.00 -5.86
C ALA A 49 -10.19 -8.91 -4.50
N PRO A 50 -10.50 -10.04 -3.82
CA PRO A 50 -11.17 -10.01 -2.51
C PRO A 50 -10.27 -9.51 -1.37
N ILE A 51 -8.96 -9.64 -1.54
CA ILE A 51 -7.90 -9.25 -0.61
C ILE A 51 -6.71 -8.76 -1.44
N TYR A 52 -5.93 -7.84 -0.89
CA TYR A 52 -4.78 -7.28 -1.58
C TYR A 52 -3.54 -7.15 -0.67
N HIS A 53 -2.36 -7.58 -1.13
CA HIS A 53 -1.10 -7.55 -0.37
C HIS A 53 -0.17 -6.40 -0.80
N TYR A 54 0.14 -5.51 0.13
CA TYR A 54 0.95 -4.32 -0.10
C TYR A 54 2.19 -4.27 0.81
N VAL A 55 3.18 -3.48 0.37
CA VAL A 55 4.33 -3.03 1.18
C VAL A 55 4.49 -1.53 1.00
N TYR A 56 4.65 -0.78 2.09
CA TYR A 56 4.80 0.68 2.08
C TYR A 56 6.20 1.11 2.53
N GLY A 57 6.80 2.02 1.76
CA GLY A 57 7.95 2.83 2.16
C GLY A 57 7.53 4.21 2.68
N SER A 58 8.50 4.92 3.26
CA SER A 58 8.36 6.24 3.88
C SER A 58 8.69 7.40 2.95
N SER A 59 9.38 7.14 1.84
CA SER A 59 9.85 8.19 0.93
C SER A 59 9.81 7.74 -0.54
N ALA A 60 9.57 8.70 -1.44
CA ALA A 60 9.55 8.44 -2.87
C ALA A 60 10.00 9.64 -3.71
N ASN A 61 10.43 9.37 -4.95
CA ASN A 61 10.71 10.37 -5.97
C ASN A 61 9.45 11.00 -6.61
N ILE A 62 8.30 10.88 -5.97
CA ILE A 62 7.03 11.56 -6.30
C ILE A 62 6.47 12.20 -5.04
N CYS A 63 5.89 13.39 -5.16
CA CYS A 63 5.23 14.06 -4.05
C CYS A 63 3.83 13.52 -3.82
N ALA A 64 3.57 12.90 -2.66
CA ALA A 64 2.23 12.43 -2.32
C ALA A 64 1.16 13.53 -2.34
N LYS A 65 1.54 14.80 -2.12
CA LYS A 65 0.59 15.93 -2.14
C LYS A 65 0.29 16.46 -3.54
N THR A 66 1.32 16.59 -4.38
CA THR A 66 1.23 17.32 -5.65
C THR A 66 1.39 16.44 -6.88
N GLY A 67 1.87 15.21 -6.72
CA GLY A 67 2.23 14.30 -7.81
C GLY A 67 3.43 14.75 -8.62
N GLN A 68 4.14 15.79 -8.19
CA GLN A 68 5.35 16.25 -8.87
C GLN A 68 6.52 15.32 -8.57
N PHE A 69 7.34 15.09 -9.60
CA PHE A 69 8.61 14.38 -9.48
C PHE A 69 9.57 15.09 -8.54
N ARG A 70 10.37 14.31 -7.81
CA ARG A 70 11.42 14.79 -6.91
C ARG A 70 12.77 14.23 -7.34
N LYS A 71 13.78 15.08 -7.46
CA LYS A 71 15.17 14.65 -7.67
C LYS A 71 15.78 14.18 -6.35
N GLY A 72 16.63 13.16 -6.41
CA GLY A 72 17.33 12.59 -5.25
C GLY A 72 17.17 11.08 -5.15
N SER A 73 17.64 10.52 -4.05
CA SER A 73 17.49 9.11 -3.70
C SER A 73 16.45 8.95 -2.61
N PHE A 74 15.55 8.01 -2.81
CA PHE A 74 14.44 7.70 -1.90
C PHE A 74 14.31 6.18 -1.79
N GLU A 75 13.58 5.70 -0.77
CA GLU A 75 13.30 4.26 -0.63
C GLU A 75 12.53 3.74 -1.84
N LEU A 76 11.55 4.49 -2.33
CA LEU A 76 10.78 4.16 -3.53
C LEU A 76 11.18 5.05 -4.71
N MET A 77 11.58 4.42 -5.80
CA MET A 77 12.03 5.13 -7.00
C MET A 77 11.22 4.66 -8.20
N ILE A 78 10.43 5.55 -8.80
CA ILE A 78 9.89 5.35 -10.14
C ILE A 78 11.06 5.48 -11.12
N MET A 79 11.56 4.34 -11.61
CA MET A 79 12.73 4.26 -12.47
C MET A 79 12.38 4.56 -13.92
N ARG A 80 11.19 4.12 -14.36
CA ARG A 80 10.68 4.32 -15.73
C ARG A 80 9.17 4.57 -15.68
N GLY A 81 8.68 5.36 -16.63
CA GLY A 81 7.24 5.50 -16.88
C GLY A 81 6.51 6.45 -15.94
N PHE A 82 7.18 7.48 -15.41
CA PHE A 82 6.52 8.49 -14.57
C PHE A 82 5.31 9.12 -15.27
N ASP A 83 5.46 9.53 -16.53
CA ASP A 83 4.37 10.11 -17.35
C ASP A 83 3.32 9.08 -17.81
N GLN A 84 3.54 7.80 -17.51
CA GLN A 84 2.58 6.72 -17.75
C GLN A 84 1.70 6.46 -16.53
N LEU A 85 2.03 7.02 -15.37
CA LEU A 85 1.23 6.92 -14.16
C LEU A 85 0.15 8.00 -14.15
N ILE A 86 -1.10 7.57 -14.04
CA ILE A 86 -2.24 8.48 -13.89
C ILE A 86 -3.05 8.10 -12.66
N ASP A 87 -3.66 9.11 -12.04
CA ASP A 87 -4.55 8.91 -10.89
C ASP A 87 -5.84 8.19 -11.32
N ALA A 88 -6.18 7.11 -10.60
CA ALA A 88 -7.48 6.47 -10.70
C ALA A 88 -8.58 7.48 -10.36
N LYS A 89 -9.35 7.91 -11.37
CA LYS A 89 -10.55 8.74 -11.19
C LYS A 89 -11.47 8.04 -10.19
N ARG A 90 -11.94 8.80 -9.20
CA ARG A 90 -12.63 8.28 -8.01
C ARG A 90 -14.12 8.52 -8.10
N ASP A 91 -14.94 7.60 -7.59
CA ASP A 91 -16.35 7.90 -7.33
C ASP A 91 -16.43 8.91 -6.16
N PRO A 92 -17.06 10.08 -6.34
CA PRO A 92 -17.24 11.06 -5.27
C PRO A 92 -18.02 10.54 -4.05
N LYS A 93 -18.77 9.44 -4.17
CA LYS A 93 -19.67 8.91 -3.14
C LYS A 93 -19.02 7.93 -2.18
N GLU A 94 -17.80 7.46 -2.44
CA GLU A 94 -17.18 6.44 -1.60
C GLU A 94 -16.58 7.06 -0.32
N ALA A 95 -16.86 6.47 0.86
CA ALA A 95 -16.67 7.11 2.17
C ALA A 95 -15.21 7.30 2.59
N MET A 96 -14.28 6.44 2.15
CA MET A 96 -12.84 6.66 2.35
C MET A 96 -12.28 7.68 1.33
N PHE A 97 -13.08 8.00 0.30
CA PHE A 97 -12.66 8.60 -0.96
C PHE A 97 -13.23 9.98 -1.27
N SER A 98 -14.21 10.51 -0.51
CA SER A 98 -14.76 11.86 -0.69
C SER A 98 -13.67 12.93 -0.43
N SER A 99 -12.78 13.04 -1.41
CA SER A 99 -11.46 13.64 -1.45
C SER A 99 -10.55 13.33 -0.25
N PHE A 100 -9.48 12.57 -0.48
CA PHE A 100 -8.31 12.52 0.41
C PHE A 100 -7.85 13.94 0.85
N ASN A 101 -8.05 14.97 0.00
CA ASN A 101 -7.80 16.36 0.40
C ASN A 101 -8.75 16.92 1.47
N LYS A 102 -9.98 16.39 1.64
CA LYS A 102 -10.92 16.77 2.72
C LYS A 102 -11.00 15.76 3.86
N ASN A 103 -10.48 14.54 3.70
CA ASN A 103 -10.42 13.58 4.78
C ASN A 103 -9.52 14.14 5.92
N PRO A 104 -10.01 14.22 7.18
CA PRO A 104 -9.27 14.85 8.28
C PRO A 104 -8.11 14.01 8.80
N VAL A 105 -7.95 12.77 8.33
CA VAL A 105 -6.95 11.80 8.81
C VAL A 105 -5.87 11.53 7.76
N VAL A 106 -6.26 11.32 6.51
CA VAL A 106 -5.36 10.96 5.41
C VAL A 106 -5.52 11.92 4.23
N GLY A 107 -4.50 12.00 3.38
CA GLY A 107 -4.53 12.74 2.12
C GLY A 107 -3.63 12.13 1.06
N GLY A 108 -3.61 12.71 -0.14
CA GLY A 108 -2.66 12.35 -1.19
C GLY A 108 -3.26 12.36 -2.61
N ILE A 109 -2.37 12.27 -3.60
CA ILE A 109 -2.73 12.05 -5.01
C ILE A 109 -3.28 10.65 -5.26
N GLY A 110 -3.15 9.75 -4.29
CA GLY A 110 -3.84 8.48 -4.18
C GLY A 110 -3.27 7.36 -5.02
N ARG A 111 -4.14 6.59 -5.69
CA ARG A 111 -3.73 5.36 -6.37
C ARG A 111 -3.44 5.64 -7.84
N LEU A 112 -2.23 5.30 -8.27
CA LEU A 112 -1.71 5.52 -9.60
C LEU A 112 -1.66 4.19 -10.37
N PHE A 113 -2.13 4.23 -11.61
CA PHE A 113 -2.12 3.08 -12.51
C PHE A 113 -1.42 3.44 -13.83
N CYS A 114 -0.91 2.41 -14.50
CA CYS A 114 -0.33 2.57 -15.83
C CYS A 114 -1.43 2.84 -16.85
N LYS A 115 -1.39 4.00 -17.52
CA LYS A 115 -2.42 4.42 -18.49
C LYS A 115 -2.55 3.49 -19.70
N ASP A 116 -1.54 2.69 -20.00
CA ASP A 116 -1.53 1.79 -21.17
C ASP A 116 -2.13 0.41 -20.85
N CYS A 117 -1.86 -0.14 -19.66
CA CYS A 117 -2.27 -1.51 -19.32
C CYS A 117 -3.23 -1.63 -18.14
N GLY A 118 -3.56 -0.52 -17.47
CA GLY A 118 -4.51 -0.48 -16.36
C GLY A 118 -3.99 -1.02 -15.03
N VAL A 119 -2.78 -1.58 -14.99
CA VAL A 119 -2.23 -2.14 -13.74
C VAL A 119 -2.00 -1.04 -12.71
N MET A 120 -2.59 -1.22 -11.53
CA MET A 120 -2.32 -0.41 -10.35
C MET A 120 -0.86 -0.60 -9.95
N MET A 121 -0.10 0.50 -9.85
CA MET A 121 1.35 0.43 -9.61
C MET A 121 1.76 1.03 -8.26
N LEU A 122 1.12 2.12 -7.84
CA LEU A 122 1.59 2.89 -6.70
C LEU A 122 0.44 3.53 -5.94
N ASN A 123 0.50 3.48 -4.62
CA ASN A 123 -0.22 4.36 -3.74
C ASN A 123 0.70 5.47 -3.25
N ALA A 124 0.26 6.72 -3.33
CA ALA A 124 0.97 7.87 -2.78
C ALA A 124 0.05 8.65 -1.84
N PHE A 125 0.24 8.44 -0.54
CA PHE A 125 -0.59 8.98 0.53
C PHE A 125 0.23 9.75 1.55
N PHE A 126 -0.47 10.50 2.40
CA PHE A 126 0.09 11.06 3.61
C PHE A 126 -0.91 10.99 4.77
N MET A 127 -0.40 10.81 5.98
CA MET A 127 -1.15 10.90 7.22
C MET A 127 -1.03 12.31 7.77
N ARG A 128 -2.15 12.94 8.12
CA ARG A 128 -2.16 14.28 8.71
C ARG A 128 -1.63 14.23 10.15
N ALA A 129 -0.95 15.30 10.53
CA ALA A 129 -0.42 15.48 11.88
C ALA A 129 -1.53 15.46 12.93
N ASN A 130 -1.20 15.08 14.16
CA ASN A 130 -2.09 15.09 15.32
C ASN A 130 -3.40 14.30 15.12
N THR A 131 -3.32 13.16 14.44
CA THR A 131 -4.45 12.24 14.24
C THR A 131 -4.22 10.95 15.01
N GLY A 132 -5.28 10.15 15.21
CA GLY A 132 -5.16 8.87 15.91
C GLY A 132 -4.18 7.87 15.24
N ILE A 133 -3.94 8.01 13.94
CA ILE A 133 -2.99 7.15 13.20
C ILE A 133 -1.61 7.82 12.98
N ASN A 134 -1.49 9.12 13.22
CA ASN A 134 -0.24 9.88 13.19
C ASN A 134 -0.25 10.90 14.33
N PRO A 135 0.20 10.51 15.53
CA PRO A 135 0.19 11.38 16.71
C PRO A 135 1.29 12.46 16.65
N THR A 136 2.13 12.47 15.61
CA THR A 136 3.22 13.43 15.49
C THR A 136 2.72 14.79 15.01
N SER A 137 3.51 15.84 15.25
CA SER A 137 3.23 17.20 14.77
C SER A 137 3.48 17.39 13.27
N LYS A 138 3.97 16.36 12.56
CA LYS A 138 4.33 16.43 11.14
C LYS A 138 3.44 15.54 10.30
N VAL A 139 3.23 15.95 9.06
CA VAL A 139 2.64 15.08 8.03
C VAL A 139 3.64 13.98 7.70
N ILE A 140 3.18 12.74 7.69
CA ILE A 140 4.00 11.58 7.32
C ILE A 140 3.53 11.09 5.96
N GLU A 141 4.42 11.09 4.96
CA GLU A 141 4.13 10.50 3.66
C GLU A 141 4.35 8.99 3.70
N MET A 142 3.63 8.26 2.87
CA MET A 142 3.76 6.82 2.74
C MET A 142 3.42 6.40 1.31
N TYR A 143 4.24 5.49 0.78
CA TYR A 143 4.18 5.09 -0.62
C TYR A 143 4.08 3.57 -0.71
N GLY A 144 2.96 3.09 -1.23
CA GLY A 144 2.61 1.67 -1.23
C GLY A 144 2.81 1.04 -2.59
N LEU A 145 3.61 -0.02 -2.65
CA LEU A 145 3.66 -0.92 -3.79
C LEU A 145 2.81 -2.15 -3.57
N PHE A 146 2.58 -2.79 -4.69
CA PHE A 146 1.67 -3.88 -4.85
C PHE A 146 2.44 -5.15 -5.16
N THR A 147 2.52 -6.10 -4.22
CA THR A 147 3.35 -7.31 -4.35
C THR A 147 3.00 -8.17 -5.57
N GLY A 148 1.77 -8.09 -6.09
CA GLY A 148 1.39 -8.74 -7.36
C GLY A 148 2.09 -8.16 -8.60
N THR A 149 2.77 -7.01 -8.47
CA THR A 149 3.59 -6.40 -9.52
C THR A 149 5.08 -6.69 -9.36
N PHE A 150 5.50 -7.34 -8.27
CA PHE A 150 6.89 -7.64 -8.01
C PHE A 150 7.42 -8.71 -8.97
N THR A 151 8.67 -8.56 -9.38
CA THR A 151 9.37 -9.56 -10.21
C THR A 151 9.86 -10.75 -9.40
N GLU A 152 10.09 -10.57 -8.10
CA GLU A 152 10.52 -11.61 -7.18
C GLU A 152 9.38 -12.13 -6.31
N LYS A 153 9.56 -13.36 -5.81
CA LYS A 153 8.60 -14.00 -4.91
C LYS A 153 8.68 -13.37 -3.53
N MET A 154 7.54 -13.25 -2.86
CA MET A 154 7.50 -12.72 -1.50
C MET A 154 8.42 -13.47 -0.53
N SER A 155 8.57 -14.79 -0.69
CA SER A 155 9.46 -15.62 0.13
C SER A 155 10.96 -15.31 -0.02
N SER A 156 11.34 -14.44 -0.96
CA SER A 156 12.73 -13.98 -1.10
C SER A 156 13.05 -12.77 -0.22
N PHE A 157 12.04 -12.03 0.24
CA PHE A 157 12.23 -10.80 1.02
C PHE A 157 12.28 -11.07 2.53
N ILE A 158 12.90 -10.13 3.24
CA ILE A 158 13.00 -10.15 4.70
C ILE A 158 11.64 -10.30 5.39
N GLU A 159 11.67 -10.78 6.64
CA GLU A 159 10.46 -11.06 7.43
C GLU A 159 9.55 -9.83 7.56
N SER A 160 10.11 -8.63 7.74
CA SER A 160 9.35 -7.38 7.88
C SER A 160 8.53 -7.01 6.64
N TRP A 161 8.84 -7.58 5.47
CA TRP A 161 8.08 -7.42 4.24
C TRP A 161 6.96 -8.44 4.06
N GLN A 162 6.95 -9.52 4.85
CA GLN A 162 5.82 -10.45 4.83
C GLN A 162 4.57 -9.77 5.39
N PRO A 163 3.36 -10.24 5.03
CA PRO A 163 2.15 -9.70 5.62
C PRO A 163 2.19 -9.85 7.14
N GLN A 164 2.08 -8.73 7.87
CA GLN A 164 2.12 -8.73 9.34
C GLN A 164 0.72 -8.73 9.97
N PHE A 165 -0.30 -8.38 9.18
CA PHE A 165 -1.69 -8.26 9.63
C PHE A 165 -2.66 -8.13 8.45
N HIS A 166 -3.95 -8.26 8.75
CA HIS A 166 -5.05 -7.83 7.89
C HIS A 166 -5.72 -6.57 8.44
N ILE A 167 -6.05 -5.63 7.55
CA ILE A 167 -6.81 -4.41 7.86
C ILE A 167 -8.13 -4.36 7.10
N TRP A 168 -9.07 -3.57 7.61
CA TRP A 168 -10.41 -3.40 7.06
C TRP A 168 -11.22 -4.70 6.99
N CYS A 169 -10.98 -5.59 7.95
CA CYS A 169 -11.65 -6.89 8.06
C CYS A 169 -13.18 -6.80 8.14
N SER A 170 -13.73 -5.68 8.62
CA SER A 170 -15.19 -5.44 8.61
C SER A 170 -15.80 -5.33 7.21
N GLN A 171 -14.99 -5.13 6.18
CA GLN A 171 -15.40 -5.04 4.77
C GLN A 171 -14.98 -6.28 3.96
N ALA A 172 -14.46 -7.30 4.62
CA ALA A 172 -14.07 -8.54 3.95
C ALA A 172 -15.28 -9.19 3.29
N THR A 173 -15.09 -9.65 2.05
CA THR A 173 -16.11 -10.40 1.30
C THR A 173 -15.96 -11.90 1.45
N LEU A 174 -14.79 -12.34 1.91
CA LEU A 174 -14.53 -13.72 2.26
C LEU A 174 -14.62 -13.88 3.78
N PRO A 175 -15.14 -15.02 4.27
CA PRO A 175 -15.12 -15.32 5.70
C PRO A 175 -13.67 -15.37 6.18
N LEU A 176 -13.32 -14.53 7.16
CA LEU A 176 -11.92 -14.36 7.55
C LEU A 176 -11.33 -15.59 8.28
N SER A 177 -12.19 -16.49 8.75
CA SER A 177 -11.81 -17.79 9.33
C SER A 177 -11.06 -18.70 8.35
N ILE A 178 -11.13 -18.45 7.03
CA ILE A 178 -10.36 -19.21 6.05
C ILE A 178 -8.87 -18.85 6.03
N PHE A 179 -8.51 -17.69 6.60
CA PHE A 179 -7.12 -17.23 6.67
C PHE A 179 -6.51 -17.70 8.00
N ASP A 180 -6.03 -18.94 8.02
CA ASP A 180 -5.26 -19.53 9.13
C ASP A 180 -3.75 -19.24 8.96
N ASP A 181 -3.40 -17.95 8.98
CA ASP A 181 -2.05 -17.46 8.69
C ASP A 181 -1.28 -16.94 9.91
N GLY A 182 -1.91 -16.98 11.10
CA GLY A 182 -1.25 -16.66 12.37
C GLY A 182 -0.99 -15.17 12.60
N ILE A 183 -1.51 -14.29 11.75
CA ILE A 183 -1.36 -12.84 11.85
C ILE A 183 -2.64 -12.13 12.29
N ASP A 184 -2.48 -10.96 12.87
CA ASP A 184 -3.58 -10.20 13.46
C ASP A 184 -4.59 -9.70 12.43
N LYS A 185 -5.87 -9.74 12.79
CA LYS A 185 -6.98 -9.27 11.96
C LYS A 185 -7.64 -8.06 12.63
N TRP A 186 -7.55 -6.90 11.99
CA TRP A 186 -8.07 -5.63 12.51
C TRP A 186 -9.33 -5.21 11.75
N ALA A 187 -10.35 -4.76 12.49
CA ALA A 187 -11.60 -4.30 11.88
C ALA A 187 -11.37 -3.11 10.94
N THR A 188 -10.45 -2.20 11.30
CA THR A 188 -10.01 -1.06 10.49
C THR A 188 -8.48 -1.00 10.45
N TRP A 189 -7.85 -0.16 11.27
CA TRP A 189 -6.39 0.03 11.31
C TRP A 189 -5.70 -0.86 12.37
N PRO A 190 -4.39 -1.14 12.20
CA PRO A 190 -3.59 -1.82 13.22
C PRO A 190 -3.59 -1.03 14.54
N GLY A 191 -3.67 -1.72 15.66
CA GLY A 191 -3.78 -1.11 17.00
C GLY A 191 -5.18 -0.61 17.37
N GLY A 192 -6.15 -0.70 16.45
CA GLY A 192 -7.56 -0.42 16.71
C GLY A 192 -8.32 -1.61 17.31
N LYS A 193 -9.63 -1.69 17.03
CA LYS A 193 -10.45 -2.84 17.44
C LYS A 193 -10.03 -4.08 16.63
N LYS A 194 -9.59 -5.15 17.32
CA LYS A 194 -9.42 -6.46 16.68
C LYS A 194 -10.75 -6.94 16.12
N TRP A 195 -10.71 -7.57 14.96
CA TRP A 195 -11.88 -8.18 14.38
C TRP A 195 -12.23 -9.45 15.17
N ILE A 196 -13.48 -9.54 15.61
CA ILE A 196 -14.04 -10.66 16.37
C ILE A 196 -15.26 -11.09 15.56
N GLY A 197 -15.11 -12.11 14.72
CA GLY A 197 -16.15 -12.61 13.85
C GLY A 197 -15.80 -13.96 13.27
#